data_AF-W5WMX5-F1
#
_entry.id   AF-W5WMX5-F1
#
_cell.length_a   1.000
_cell.length_b   1.000
_cell.length_c   1.000
_cell.angle_alpha   90.00
_cell.angle_beta   90.00
_cell.angle_gamma   90.00
#
_symmetry.space_group_name_H-M   'P 1'
#
loop_
_entity.id
_entity.type
_entity.pdbx_description
1 polymer ?
#
loop_
_entity_poly.entity_id
_entity_poly.type
_entity_poly.pdbx_seq_one_letter_code
_entity_poly.pdbx_strand_id
1 'polypeptide(L)'
;MGEYSGTHIVIIAVVLALIVAALWPTEAGGGRLLRGWGLPDADREQRLIARNYLRNRRVLYLVFSLAPLPLFGSSGWLVVMLAGLLLAELVAAFTPVRGGTRVATLRRRTWRDLVPRWVMATYLTFAGLAVLGSVLVLLATPWAAESAANQPFSQLDDSTPVLSLVIVGVATLAAGGLVLLATARPSVGDAAADSALRVRSARVMIALATVVLADQASRQLRMVGDYNSPQLAGHPGKPEWLALAGAVFGGATSWFLLLAAALAWILIANPMRRPGIVVAATR
;
A
#
# COMPACT_ATOMS: atom_id res chain seq x y z
N MET A 1 -23.62 16.66 0.80
CA MET A 1 -22.90 15.83 -0.19
C MET A 1 -22.55 16.74 -1.37
N GLY A 2 -21.29 17.17 -1.47
CA GLY A 2 -20.87 18.00 -2.61
C GLY A 2 -20.89 17.13 -3.87
N GLU A 3 -21.69 17.53 -4.86
CA GLU A 3 -21.62 16.97 -6.21
C GLU A 3 -20.21 17.16 -6.73
N TYR A 4 -19.40 16.10 -6.66
CA TYR A 4 -18.26 16.00 -7.55
C TYR A 4 -18.87 15.84 -8.94
N SER A 5 -18.99 16.96 -9.64
CA SER A 5 -19.37 16.98 -11.05
C SER A 5 -18.60 15.87 -11.75
N GLY A 6 -19.27 15.06 -12.58
CA GLY A 6 -18.64 13.95 -13.31
C GLY A 6 -17.36 14.36 -14.04
N THR A 7 -17.19 15.66 -14.30
CA THR A 7 -15.94 16.30 -14.77
C THR A 7 -14.70 15.94 -13.95
N HIS A 8 -14.73 15.89 -12.60
CA HIS A 8 -13.54 15.59 -11.81
C HIS A 8 -13.08 14.13 -11.96
N ILE A 9 -14.02 13.19 -11.98
CA ILE A 9 -13.74 11.77 -12.20
C ILE A 9 -13.16 11.58 -13.61
N VAL A 10 -13.75 12.25 -14.62
CA VAL A 10 -13.25 12.24 -16.00
C VAL A 10 -11.83 12.81 -16.08
N ILE A 11 -11.55 13.95 -15.44
CA ILE A 11 -10.19 14.54 -15.42
C ILE A 11 -9.19 13.58 -14.80
N ILE A 12 -9.49 13.00 -13.63
CA ILE A 12 -8.62 12.03 -12.96
C ILE A 12 -8.37 10.81 -13.86
N ALA A 13 -9.41 10.27 -14.48
CA ALA A 13 -9.30 9.13 -15.38
C ALA A 13 -8.45 9.44 -16.62
N VAL A 14 -8.64 10.62 -17.23
CA VAL A 14 -7.85 11.07 -18.38
C VAL A 14 -6.39 11.29 -18.00
N VAL A 15 -6.12 11.95 -16.88
CA VAL A 15 -4.74 12.17 -16.38
C VAL A 15 -4.06 10.83 -16.11
N LEU A 16 -4.73 9.89 -15.45
CA LEU A 16 -4.20 8.55 -15.20
C LEU A 16 -3.95 7.79 -16.50
N ALA A 17 -4.87 7.86 -17.47
CA ALA A 17 -4.68 7.24 -18.78
C ALA A 17 -3.47 7.82 -19.53
N LEU A 18 -3.31 9.15 -19.52
CA LEU A 18 -2.16 9.84 -20.11
C LEU A 18 -0.84 9.46 -19.42
N ILE A 19 -0.83 9.39 -18.09
CA ILE A 19 0.35 8.93 -17.33
C ILE A 19 0.72 7.49 -17.72
N VAL A 20 -0.27 6.60 -17.84
CA VAL A 20 -0.01 5.21 -18.23
C VAL A 20 0.47 5.10 -19.68
N ALA A 21 -0.10 5.88 -20.59
CA ALA A 21 0.35 5.96 -21.99
C ALA A 21 1.78 6.50 -22.09
N ALA A 22 2.09 7.62 -21.42
CA ALA A 22 3.41 8.22 -21.41
C ALA A 22 4.47 7.28 -20.79
N LEU A 23 4.08 6.53 -19.77
CA LEU A 23 5.00 5.61 -19.11
C LEU A 23 5.15 4.28 -19.85
N TRP A 24 4.36 3.98 -20.91
CA TRP A 24 4.14 2.65 -21.50
C TRP A 24 5.42 1.79 -21.68
N PRO A 25 5.38 0.47 -21.42
CA PRO A 25 6.61 -0.29 -21.23
C PRO A 25 7.32 -0.55 -22.56
N THR A 26 8.55 -0.04 -22.65
CA THR A 26 9.49 -0.27 -23.74
C THR A 26 10.57 -1.28 -23.33
N GLU A 27 11.28 -1.86 -24.29
CA GLU A 27 12.41 -2.76 -24.01
C GLU A 27 13.51 -2.06 -23.21
N ALA A 28 13.85 -0.81 -23.58
CA ALA A 28 14.78 0.03 -22.82
C ALA A 28 14.28 0.29 -21.38
N GLY A 29 12.97 0.43 -21.19
CA GLY A 29 12.35 0.48 -19.87
C GLY A 29 12.56 -0.81 -19.06
N GLY A 30 12.40 -1.97 -19.69
CA GLY A 30 12.68 -3.28 -19.08
C GLY A 30 14.14 -3.43 -18.65
N GLY A 31 15.10 -3.01 -19.48
CA GLY A 31 16.52 -3.02 -19.13
C GLY A 31 16.87 -2.07 -17.98
N ARG A 32 16.35 -0.83 -18.01
CA ARG A 32 16.51 0.12 -16.90
C ARG A 32 15.94 -0.41 -15.59
N LEU A 33 14.79 -1.08 -15.66
CA LEU A 33 14.18 -1.73 -14.51
C LEU A 33 15.11 -2.80 -13.93
N LEU A 34 15.49 -3.78 -14.73
CA LEU A 34 16.34 -4.89 -14.28
C LEU A 34 17.65 -4.40 -13.68
N ARG A 35 18.28 -3.39 -14.29
CA ARG A 35 19.49 -2.73 -13.77
C ARG A 35 19.29 -2.12 -12.39
N GLY A 36 18.18 -1.40 -12.16
CA GLY A 36 17.85 -0.82 -10.85
C GLY A 36 17.62 -1.89 -9.77
N TRP A 37 17.17 -3.08 -10.18
CA TRP A 37 16.87 -4.21 -9.30
C TRP A 37 18.00 -5.26 -9.24
N GLY A 38 19.21 -4.89 -9.67
CA GLY A 38 20.44 -5.66 -9.43
C GLY A 38 20.96 -6.49 -10.61
N LEU A 39 20.31 -6.44 -11.78
CA LEU A 39 20.72 -7.16 -12.99
C LEU A 39 21.24 -6.16 -14.05
N PRO A 40 22.53 -5.76 -14.00
CA PRO A 40 23.05 -4.65 -14.79
C PRO A 40 23.12 -4.93 -16.30
N ASP A 41 23.44 -6.16 -16.67
CA ASP A 41 23.73 -6.59 -18.03
C ASP A 41 22.63 -7.52 -18.55
N ALA A 42 21.39 -7.05 -18.46
CA ALA A 42 20.24 -7.81 -18.92
C ALA A 42 20.27 -8.00 -20.45
N ASP A 43 20.24 -9.25 -20.89
CA ASP A 43 20.16 -9.59 -22.30
C ASP A 43 18.81 -9.19 -22.91
N ARG A 44 18.67 -9.37 -24.22
CA ARG A 44 17.45 -8.98 -24.94
C ARG A 44 16.22 -9.75 -24.44
N GLU A 45 16.36 -11.03 -24.14
CA GLU A 45 15.26 -11.88 -23.70
C GLU A 45 14.76 -11.48 -22.32
N GLN A 46 15.66 -11.27 -21.37
CA GLN A 46 15.38 -10.76 -20.02
C GLN A 46 14.69 -9.39 -20.07
N ARG A 47 15.14 -8.49 -20.95
CA ARG A 47 14.48 -7.18 -21.16
C ARG A 47 13.05 -7.32 -21.69
N LEU A 48 12.81 -8.26 -22.59
CA LEU A 48 11.47 -8.57 -23.11
C LEU A 48 10.57 -9.16 -22.02
N ILE A 49 11.10 -10.05 -21.17
CA ILE A 49 10.40 -10.58 -19.98
C ILE A 49 9.99 -9.43 -19.06
N ALA A 50 10.91 -8.53 -18.71
CA ALA A 50 10.63 -7.37 -17.86
C ALA A 50 9.61 -6.40 -18.48
N ARG A 51 9.68 -6.18 -19.80
CA ARG A 51 8.69 -5.36 -20.53
C ARG A 51 7.30 -5.97 -20.45
N ASN A 52 7.15 -7.26 -20.74
CA ASN A 52 5.88 -7.96 -20.70
C ASN A 52 5.30 -7.97 -19.28
N TYR A 53 6.15 -8.18 -18.29
CA TYR A 53 5.80 -8.06 -16.88
C TYR A 53 5.23 -6.67 -16.54
N LEU A 54 5.90 -5.59 -16.95
CA LEU A 54 5.43 -4.22 -16.71
C LEU A 54 4.11 -3.92 -17.43
N ARG A 55 3.96 -4.44 -18.65
CA ARG A 55 2.74 -4.28 -19.45
C ARG A 55 1.54 -4.90 -18.74
N ASN A 56 1.68 -6.16 -18.31
CA ASN A 56 0.60 -6.86 -17.63
C ASN A 56 0.16 -6.11 -16.36
N ARG A 57 1.13 -5.64 -15.57
CA ARG A 57 0.85 -4.89 -14.34
C ARG A 57 0.14 -3.57 -14.56
N ARG A 58 0.52 -2.80 -15.58
CA ARG A 58 -0.11 -1.51 -15.83
C ARG A 58 -1.55 -1.63 -16.31
N VAL A 59 -1.85 -2.67 -17.09
CA VAL A 59 -3.23 -2.99 -17.45
C VAL A 59 -4.03 -3.30 -16.19
N LEU A 60 -3.50 -4.15 -15.30
CA LEU A 60 -4.17 -4.48 -14.04
C LEU A 60 -4.34 -3.25 -13.13
N TYR A 61 -3.34 -2.37 -13.03
CA TYR A 61 -3.45 -1.13 -12.27
C TYR A 61 -4.57 -0.23 -12.81
N LEU A 62 -4.67 -0.07 -14.13
CA LEU A 62 -5.76 0.70 -14.73
C LEU A 62 -7.12 0.08 -14.40
N VAL A 63 -7.27 -1.23 -14.64
CA VAL A 63 -8.55 -1.93 -14.41
C VAL A 63 -8.96 -1.82 -12.93
N PHE A 64 -8.09 -2.21 -12.00
CA PHE A 64 -8.47 -2.27 -10.59
C PHE A 64 -8.48 -0.92 -9.88
N SER A 65 -7.75 0.09 -10.38
CA SER A 65 -7.75 1.42 -9.76
C SER A 65 -8.82 2.34 -10.33
N LEU A 66 -9.18 2.20 -11.61
CA LEU A 66 -10.19 3.07 -12.26
C LEU A 66 -11.61 2.50 -12.20
N ALA A 67 -11.79 1.18 -12.39
CA ALA A 67 -13.12 0.58 -12.40
C ALA A 67 -13.96 0.86 -11.14
N PRO A 68 -13.39 0.88 -9.91
CA PRO A 68 -14.20 1.17 -8.73
C PRO A 68 -14.44 2.66 -8.47
N LEU A 69 -13.71 3.60 -9.09
CA LEU A 69 -13.86 5.03 -8.81
C LEU A 69 -15.30 5.56 -8.90
N PRO A 70 -16.14 5.16 -9.87
CA PRO A 70 -17.53 5.63 -9.93
C PRO A 70 -18.40 5.15 -8.76
N LEU A 71 -18.00 4.09 -8.06
CA LEU A 71 -18.75 3.49 -6.96
C LEU A 71 -18.44 4.14 -5.60
N PHE A 72 -17.36 4.91 -5.51
CA PHE A 72 -16.90 5.48 -4.24
C PHE A 72 -16.80 7.01 -4.36
N GLY A 73 -17.46 7.70 -3.44
CA GLY A 73 -17.38 9.16 -3.35
C GLY A 73 -15.97 9.68 -3.03
N SER A 74 -15.87 11.00 -2.92
CA SER A 74 -14.59 11.71 -2.72
C SER A 74 -13.87 11.44 -1.40
N SER A 75 -14.54 10.92 -0.38
CA SER A 75 -13.92 10.61 0.91
C SER A 75 -13.14 9.28 0.93
N GLY A 76 -13.26 8.46 -0.13
CA GLY A 76 -12.68 7.11 -0.19
C GLY A 76 -11.76 6.82 -1.39
N TRP A 77 -11.63 7.73 -2.35
CA TRP A 77 -10.96 7.45 -3.62
C TRP A 77 -9.51 6.97 -3.46
N LEU A 78 -8.76 7.52 -2.49
CA LEU A 78 -7.38 7.13 -2.24
C LEU A 78 -7.30 5.67 -1.74
N VAL A 79 -8.16 5.30 -0.79
CA VAL A 79 -8.23 3.94 -0.26
C VAL A 79 -8.60 2.96 -1.37
N VAL A 80 -9.58 3.31 -2.19
CA VAL A 80 -10.05 2.51 -3.32
C VAL A 80 -8.96 2.34 -4.37
N MET A 81 -8.26 3.42 -4.72
CA MET A 81 -7.15 3.39 -5.67
C MET A 81 -6.01 2.52 -5.14
N LEU A 82 -5.60 2.70 -3.89
CA LEU A 82 -4.54 1.92 -3.26
C LEU A 82 -4.94 0.44 -3.11
N ALA A 83 -6.18 0.15 -2.74
CA ALA A 83 -6.73 -1.20 -2.68
C ALA A 83 -6.75 -1.85 -4.08
N GLY A 84 -7.12 -1.09 -5.11
CA GLY A 84 -7.07 -1.50 -6.50
C GLY A 84 -5.65 -1.86 -6.94
N LEU A 85 -4.65 -1.04 -6.59
CA LEU A 85 -3.24 -1.32 -6.85
C LEU A 85 -2.73 -2.57 -6.10
N LEU A 86 -3.11 -2.73 -4.82
CA LEU A 86 -2.80 -3.94 -4.03
C LEU A 86 -3.42 -5.19 -4.66
N LEU A 87 -4.67 -5.10 -5.12
CA LEU A 87 -5.37 -6.23 -5.71
C LEU A 87 -4.81 -6.58 -7.10
N ALA A 88 -4.45 -5.57 -7.90
CA ALA A 88 -3.74 -5.76 -9.16
C ALA A 88 -2.40 -6.48 -8.97
N GLU A 89 -1.64 -6.12 -7.93
CA GLU A 89 -0.41 -6.82 -7.56
C GLU A 89 -0.66 -8.28 -7.16
N LEU A 90 -1.69 -8.52 -6.35
CA LEU A 90 -2.07 -9.85 -5.92
C LEU A 90 -2.49 -10.73 -7.11
N VAL A 91 -3.35 -10.22 -7.99
CA VAL A 91 -3.77 -10.90 -9.21
C VAL A 91 -2.58 -11.17 -10.13
N ALA A 92 -1.68 -10.19 -10.31
CA ALA A 92 -0.46 -10.37 -11.09
C ALA A 92 0.43 -11.47 -10.50
N ALA A 93 0.51 -11.59 -9.17
CA ALA A 93 1.31 -12.61 -8.50
C ALA A 93 0.77 -14.03 -8.72
N PHE A 94 -0.56 -14.18 -8.76
CA PHE A 94 -1.24 -15.46 -9.01
C PHE A 94 -1.38 -15.82 -10.49
N THR A 95 -1.19 -14.87 -11.41
CA THR A 95 -1.29 -15.14 -12.84
C THR A 95 -0.19 -16.13 -13.27
N PRO A 96 -0.54 -17.31 -13.83
CA PRO A 96 0.44 -18.31 -14.23
C PRO A 96 1.30 -17.79 -15.40
N VAL A 97 2.62 -17.98 -15.28
CA VAL A 97 3.55 -17.71 -16.39
C VAL A 97 3.51 -18.93 -17.30
N ARG A 98 2.84 -18.82 -18.45
CA ARG A 98 2.72 -19.92 -19.42
C ARG A 98 4.08 -20.19 -20.07
N GLY A 99 4.44 -21.47 -20.20
CA GLY A 99 5.59 -21.91 -21.01
C GLY A 99 6.97 -21.82 -20.36
N GLY A 100 7.09 -21.45 -19.08
CA GLY A 100 8.39 -21.40 -18.42
C GLY A 100 8.82 -22.76 -17.87
N THR A 101 10.05 -23.19 -18.19
CA THR A 101 10.72 -24.32 -17.54
C THR A 101 10.91 -24.00 -16.05
N ARG A 102 10.52 -24.95 -15.19
CA ARG A 102 10.76 -24.85 -13.75
C ARG A 102 12.21 -25.19 -13.47
N VAL A 103 12.98 -24.23 -13.00
CA VAL A 103 14.37 -24.43 -12.61
C VAL A 103 14.41 -24.70 -11.11
N ALA A 104 14.97 -25.85 -10.70
CA ALA A 104 15.18 -26.16 -9.29
C ALA A 104 16.27 -25.23 -8.73
N THR A 105 15.93 -24.45 -7.70
CA THR A 105 16.90 -23.62 -6.97
C THR A 105 17.31 -24.37 -5.71
N LEU A 106 18.61 -24.63 -5.55
CA LEU A 106 19.14 -25.40 -4.43
C LEU A 106 19.15 -24.61 -3.10
N ARG A 107 18.97 -23.29 -3.14
CA ARG A 107 19.01 -22.42 -1.96
C ARG A 107 17.60 -22.02 -1.53
N ARG A 108 17.24 -22.35 -0.29
CA ARG A 108 15.99 -21.87 0.33
C ARG A 108 16.03 -20.35 0.40
N ARG A 109 15.07 -19.69 -0.26
CA ARG A 109 14.92 -18.24 -0.22
C ARG A 109 14.16 -17.84 1.05
N THR A 110 14.60 -16.76 1.68
CA THR A 110 13.94 -16.18 2.85
C THR A 110 13.31 -14.84 2.49
N TRP A 111 12.33 -14.37 3.28
CA TRP A 111 11.71 -13.07 3.06
C TRP A 111 12.73 -11.92 3.14
N ARG A 112 13.80 -12.10 3.91
CA ARG A 112 14.90 -11.13 4.09
C ARG A 112 15.70 -10.91 2.81
N ASP A 113 15.68 -11.89 1.90
CA ASP A 113 16.32 -11.77 0.58
C ASP A 113 15.49 -10.89 -0.36
N LEU A 114 14.18 -10.76 -0.11
CA LEU A 114 13.26 -9.93 -0.91
C LEU A 114 13.12 -8.52 -0.32
N VAL A 115 12.89 -8.45 0.98
CA VAL A 115 12.52 -7.22 1.69
C VAL A 115 13.51 -6.97 2.84
N PRO A 116 14.21 -5.82 2.85
CA PRO A 116 15.11 -5.47 3.94
C PRO A 116 14.38 -5.39 5.30
N ARG A 117 15.09 -5.67 6.40
CA ARG A 117 14.50 -5.67 7.75
C ARG A 117 13.86 -4.34 8.12
N TRP A 118 14.50 -3.22 7.76
CA TRP A 118 13.96 -1.89 8.05
C TRP A 118 12.63 -1.64 7.33
N VAL A 119 12.47 -2.13 6.10
CA VAL A 119 11.22 -2.02 5.33
C VAL A 119 10.09 -2.76 6.03
N MET A 120 10.37 -3.98 6.50
CA MET A 120 9.40 -4.77 7.26
C MET A 120 9.05 -4.10 8.59
N ALA A 121 10.05 -3.54 9.30
CA ALA A 121 9.82 -2.81 10.53
C ALA A 121 8.92 -1.59 10.30
N THR A 122 9.22 -0.75 9.31
CA THR A 122 8.39 0.41 8.96
C THR A 122 6.94 -0.01 8.66
N TYR A 123 6.76 -1.03 7.83
CA TYR A 123 5.45 -1.57 7.50
C TYR A 123 4.67 -2.05 8.74
N LEU A 124 5.31 -2.82 9.63
CA LEU A 124 4.69 -3.30 10.87
C LEU A 124 4.39 -2.16 11.85
N THR A 125 5.23 -1.12 11.89
CA THR A 125 4.97 0.08 12.69
C THR A 125 3.70 0.77 12.25
N PHE A 126 3.52 1.01 10.94
CA PHE A 126 2.28 1.61 10.43
C PHE A 126 1.07 0.70 10.63
N ALA A 127 1.21 -0.62 10.48
CA ALA A 127 0.15 -1.57 10.82
C ALA A 127 -0.28 -1.46 12.29
N GLY A 128 0.70 -1.45 13.21
CA GLY A 128 0.44 -1.32 14.64
C GLY A 128 -0.23 0.01 15.01
N LEU A 129 0.22 1.13 14.43
CA LEU A 129 -0.40 2.44 14.62
C LEU A 129 -1.85 2.48 14.10
N ALA A 130 -2.12 1.85 12.96
CA ALA A 130 -3.47 1.80 12.40
C ALA A 130 -4.43 0.96 13.27
N VAL A 131 -3.96 -0.19 13.78
CA VAL A 131 -4.73 -1.01 14.74
C VAL A 131 -4.96 -0.22 16.02
N LEU A 132 -3.93 0.38 16.60
CA LEU A 132 -4.02 1.16 17.84
C LEU A 132 -5.04 2.30 17.69
N GLY A 133 -4.95 3.10 16.62
CA GLY A 133 -5.90 4.18 16.37
C GLY A 133 -7.33 3.66 16.26
N SER A 134 -7.55 2.59 15.51
CA SER A 134 -8.89 1.99 15.35
C SER A 134 -9.47 1.48 16.67
N VAL A 135 -8.64 0.87 17.52
CA VAL A 135 -9.05 0.43 18.87
C VAL A 135 -9.39 1.62 19.76
N LEU A 136 -8.59 2.68 19.75
CA LEU A 136 -8.87 3.89 20.52
C LEU A 136 -10.20 4.53 20.10
N VAL A 137 -10.48 4.64 18.80
CA VAL A 137 -11.77 5.15 18.31
C VAL A 137 -12.92 4.24 18.73
N LEU A 138 -12.75 2.91 18.61
CA LEU A 138 -13.77 1.94 19.03
C LEU A 138 -14.09 2.08 20.53
N LEU A 139 -13.08 2.27 21.38
CA LEU A 139 -13.26 2.49 22.81
C LEU A 139 -13.89 3.84 23.15
N ALA A 140 -13.66 4.87 22.34
CA ALA A 140 -14.29 6.18 22.51
C ALA A 140 -15.74 6.24 21.97
N THR A 141 -16.12 5.31 21.10
CA THR A 141 -17.41 5.32 20.37
C THR A 141 -18.63 5.39 21.30
N PRO A 142 -18.73 4.61 22.40
CA PRO A 142 -19.89 4.68 23.30
C PRO A 142 -20.08 6.08 23.90
N TRP A 143 -19.01 6.67 24.43
CA TRP A 143 -19.04 8.02 24.99
C TRP A 143 -19.33 9.09 23.93
N ALA A 144 -18.76 8.94 22.73
CA ALA A 144 -18.98 9.85 21.62
C ALA A 144 -20.45 9.83 21.16
N ALA A 145 -21.09 8.65 21.14
CA ALA A 145 -22.50 8.51 20.79
C ALA A 145 -23.43 9.20 21.80
N GLU A 146 -23.15 9.05 23.10
CA GLU A 146 -23.87 9.74 24.17
C GLU A 146 -23.71 11.27 24.09
N SER A 147 -22.51 11.72 23.75
CA SER A 147 -22.20 13.16 23.61
C SER A 147 -22.85 13.76 22.36
N ALA A 148 -22.89 13.01 21.25
CA ALA A 148 -23.50 13.43 19.99
C ALA A 148 -25.02 13.52 20.05
N ALA A 149 -25.71 12.78 20.94
CA ALA A 149 -27.16 12.92 21.12
C ALA A 149 -27.57 14.33 21.60
N ASN A 150 -26.63 15.07 22.19
CA ASN A 150 -26.87 16.37 22.82
C ASN A 150 -26.41 17.57 21.96
N GLN A 151 -25.80 17.34 20.80
CA GLN A 151 -25.37 18.40 19.89
C GLN A 151 -25.50 17.96 18.42
N PRO A 152 -25.73 18.88 17.46
CA PRO A 152 -25.80 18.55 16.05
C PRO A 152 -24.41 18.22 15.47
N PHE A 153 -23.81 17.10 15.90
CA PHE A 153 -22.59 16.53 15.32
C PHE A 153 -22.92 15.76 14.04
N SER A 154 -23.40 16.45 13.01
CA SER A 154 -23.71 15.87 11.70
C SER A 154 -22.48 15.63 10.80
N GLN A 155 -21.25 15.71 11.35
CA GLN A 155 -20.00 15.64 10.58
C GLN A 155 -18.92 14.73 11.15
N LEU A 156 -19.18 13.96 12.21
CA LEU A 156 -18.29 12.85 12.55
C LEU A 156 -18.44 11.82 11.44
N ASP A 157 -17.46 11.81 10.53
CA ASP A 157 -17.39 10.94 9.36
C ASP A 157 -17.76 9.51 9.78
N ASP A 158 -18.72 8.88 9.09
CA ASP A 158 -19.30 7.55 9.35
C ASP A 158 -18.27 6.40 9.18
N SER A 159 -16.98 6.72 9.23
CA SER A 159 -15.90 5.75 9.13
C SER A 159 -15.95 4.85 10.36
N THR A 160 -16.58 3.69 10.20
CA THR A 160 -16.71 2.74 11.28
C THR A 160 -15.31 2.21 11.63
N PRO A 161 -14.87 2.28 12.90
CA PRO A 161 -13.55 1.78 13.32
C PRO A 161 -13.39 0.28 12.99
N VAL A 162 -14.50 -0.46 12.93
CA VAL A 162 -14.55 -1.86 12.48
C VAL A 162 -14.12 -2.00 11.02
N LEU A 163 -14.62 -1.16 10.11
CA LEU A 163 -14.21 -1.19 8.71
C LEU A 163 -12.71 -0.87 8.57
N SER A 164 -12.19 0.09 9.35
CA SER A 164 -10.75 0.38 9.36
C SER A 164 -9.92 -0.82 9.81
N LEU A 165 -10.35 -1.57 10.84
CA LEU A 165 -9.68 -2.81 11.23
C LEU A 165 -9.70 -3.87 10.11
N VAL A 166 -10.82 -4.00 9.39
CA VAL A 166 -10.91 -4.89 8.22
C VAL A 166 -9.92 -4.47 7.13
N ILE A 167 -9.86 -3.18 6.79
CA ILE A 167 -8.93 -2.64 5.79
C ILE A 167 -7.48 -2.91 6.21
N VAL A 168 -7.14 -2.64 7.47
CA VAL A 168 -5.80 -2.89 8.03
C VAL A 168 -5.45 -4.38 7.96
N GLY A 169 -6.38 -5.26 8.35
CA GLY A 169 -6.20 -6.71 8.26
C GLY A 169 -5.97 -7.18 6.83
N VAL A 170 -6.82 -6.76 5.87
CA VAL A 170 -6.71 -7.12 4.45
C VAL A 170 -5.41 -6.62 3.85
N ALA A 171 -5.05 -5.35 4.06
CA ALA A 171 -3.79 -4.80 3.55
C ALA A 171 -2.59 -5.55 4.12
N THR A 172 -2.64 -5.91 5.41
CA THR A 172 -1.56 -6.60 6.10
C THR A 172 -1.38 -8.04 5.57
N LEU A 173 -2.48 -8.77 5.46
CA LEU A 173 -2.48 -10.14 4.98
C LEU A 173 -2.10 -10.22 3.49
N ALA A 174 -2.59 -9.29 2.66
CA ALA A 174 -2.26 -9.25 1.24
C ALA A 174 -0.76 -9.02 1.01
N ALA A 175 -0.15 -8.05 1.71
CA ALA A 175 1.26 -7.75 1.54
C ALA A 175 2.16 -8.85 2.12
N GLY A 176 1.87 -9.31 3.34
CA GLY A 176 2.60 -10.43 3.96
C GLY A 176 2.47 -11.72 3.17
N GLY A 177 1.26 -12.05 2.73
CA GLY A 177 0.95 -13.21 1.90
C GLY A 177 1.68 -13.20 0.56
N LEU A 178 1.78 -12.04 -0.11
CA LEU A 178 2.53 -11.93 -1.36
C LEU A 178 4.03 -12.12 -1.14
N VAL A 179 4.60 -11.59 -0.06
CA VAL A 179 6.02 -11.82 0.29
C VAL A 179 6.25 -13.31 0.55
N LEU A 180 5.40 -13.96 1.32
CA LEU A 180 5.49 -15.40 1.58
C LEU A 180 5.36 -16.22 0.29
N LEU A 181 4.39 -15.90 -0.56
CA LEU A 181 4.21 -16.54 -1.87
C LEU A 181 5.44 -16.37 -2.76
N ALA A 182 6.04 -15.18 -2.79
CA ALA A 182 7.24 -14.89 -3.57
C ALA A 182 8.46 -15.69 -3.10
N THR A 183 8.53 -16.03 -1.81
CA THR A 183 9.57 -16.93 -1.25
C THR A 183 9.30 -18.40 -1.53
N ALA A 184 8.03 -18.83 -1.54
CA ALA A 184 7.65 -20.22 -1.70
C ALA A 184 7.61 -20.68 -3.18
N ARG A 185 7.32 -19.78 -4.11
CA ARG A 185 7.14 -20.12 -5.53
C ARG A 185 8.48 -20.54 -6.17
N PRO A 186 8.56 -21.63 -6.95
CA PRO A 186 9.74 -21.97 -7.75
C PRO A 186 10.06 -20.90 -8.79
N SER A 187 11.33 -20.71 -9.16
CA SER A 187 11.71 -19.82 -10.27
C SER A 187 11.16 -20.33 -11.60
N VAL A 188 10.70 -19.41 -12.45
CA VAL A 188 10.12 -19.73 -13.77
C VAL A 188 10.87 -18.95 -14.84
N GLY A 189 11.37 -19.64 -15.86
CA GLY A 189 12.18 -19.02 -16.92
C GLY A 189 13.58 -18.62 -16.42
N ASP A 190 14.06 -17.45 -16.87
CA ASP A 190 15.34 -16.90 -16.42
C ASP A 190 15.31 -16.55 -14.92
N ALA A 191 16.13 -17.26 -14.14
CA ALA A 191 16.12 -17.16 -12.68
C ALA A 191 16.60 -15.79 -12.17
N ALA A 192 17.47 -15.09 -12.90
CA ALA A 192 18.01 -13.80 -12.50
C ALA A 192 16.95 -12.70 -12.68
N ALA A 193 16.30 -12.66 -13.85
CA ALA A 193 15.19 -11.76 -14.13
C ALA A 193 14.01 -12.00 -13.19
N ASP A 194 13.59 -13.26 -12.98
CA ASP A 194 12.51 -13.60 -12.05
C ASP A 194 12.84 -13.16 -10.61
N SER A 195 14.07 -13.38 -10.16
CA SER A 195 14.53 -12.90 -8.84
C SER A 195 14.37 -11.38 -8.70
N ALA A 196 14.89 -10.61 -9.65
CA ALA A 196 14.81 -9.14 -9.64
C ALA A 196 13.35 -8.65 -9.63
N LEU A 197 12.50 -9.25 -10.45
CA LEU A 197 11.08 -8.89 -10.53
C LEU A 197 10.30 -9.24 -9.26
N ARG A 198 10.62 -10.33 -8.56
CA ARG A 198 10.02 -10.68 -7.27
C ARG A 198 10.44 -9.75 -6.15
N VAL A 199 11.72 -9.40 -6.08
CA VAL A 199 12.23 -8.40 -5.13
C VAL A 199 11.46 -7.10 -5.31
N ARG A 200 11.31 -6.64 -6.56
CA ARG A 200 10.48 -5.48 -6.88
C ARG A 200 9.03 -5.65 -6.41
N SER A 201 8.39 -6.75 -6.79
CA SER A 201 6.98 -7.01 -6.46
C SER A 201 6.73 -6.94 -4.96
N ALA A 202 7.55 -7.66 -4.20
CA ALA A 202 7.48 -7.72 -2.75
C ALA A 202 7.63 -6.33 -2.12
N ARG A 203 8.61 -5.54 -2.58
CA ARG A 203 8.83 -4.18 -2.06
C ARG A 203 7.73 -3.21 -2.45
N VAL A 204 7.27 -3.22 -3.70
CA VAL A 204 6.17 -2.37 -4.15
C VAL A 204 4.89 -2.70 -3.38
N MET A 205 4.59 -3.98 -3.17
CA MET A 205 3.43 -4.41 -2.40
C MET A 205 3.49 -3.93 -0.95
N ILE A 206 4.63 -4.12 -0.27
CA ILE A 206 4.83 -3.63 1.10
C ILE A 206 4.75 -2.11 1.16
N ALA A 207 5.31 -1.40 0.17
CA ALA A 207 5.25 0.05 0.10
C ALA A 207 3.81 0.55 -0.05
N LEU A 208 3.02 -0.05 -0.96
CA LEU A 208 1.61 0.30 -1.14
C LEU A 208 0.79 0.04 0.13
N ALA A 209 0.99 -1.12 0.75
CA ALA A 209 0.31 -1.45 2.01
C ALA A 209 0.71 -0.48 3.13
N THR A 210 1.97 -0.07 3.20
CA THR A 210 2.45 0.93 4.17
C THR A 210 1.71 2.25 4.03
N VAL A 211 1.47 2.72 2.79
CA VAL A 211 0.70 3.95 2.55
C VAL A 211 -0.77 3.79 2.96
N VAL A 212 -1.41 2.66 2.65
CA VAL A 212 -2.79 2.38 3.09
C VAL A 212 -2.88 2.39 4.62
N LEU A 213 -1.96 1.69 5.29
CA LEU A 213 -1.92 1.59 6.73
C LEU A 213 -1.67 2.97 7.38
N ALA A 214 -0.81 3.79 6.79
CA ALA A 214 -0.57 5.15 7.25
C ALA A 214 -1.78 6.06 7.09
N ASP A 215 -2.53 5.95 5.98
CA ASP A 215 -3.80 6.68 5.80
C ASP A 215 -4.82 6.25 6.87
N GLN A 216 -4.99 4.95 7.10
CA GLN A 216 -5.89 4.46 8.14
C GLN A 216 -5.48 4.92 9.53
N ALA A 217 -4.19 4.81 9.89
CA ALA A 217 -3.67 5.35 11.14
C ALA A 217 -3.96 6.86 11.26
N SER A 218 -3.70 7.63 10.21
CA SER A 218 -3.89 9.09 10.20
C SER A 218 -5.35 9.48 10.39
N ARG A 219 -6.29 8.79 9.73
CA ARG A 219 -7.74 9.02 9.90
C ARG A 219 -8.20 8.72 11.33
N GLN A 220 -7.85 7.54 11.84
CA GLN A 220 -8.29 7.11 13.17
C GLN A 220 -7.68 7.98 14.28
N LEU A 221 -6.41 8.34 14.17
CA LEU A 221 -5.75 9.23 15.13
C LEU A 221 -6.29 10.66 15.07
N ARG A 222 -6.69 11.14 13.89
CA ARG A 222 -7.38 12.43 13.76
C ARG A 222 -8.72 12.40 14.49
N MET A 223 -9.51 11.34 14.34
CA MET A 223 -10.78 11.17 15.06
C MET A 223 -10.60 11.18 16.58
N VAL A 224 -9.56 10.49 17.09
CA VAL A 224 -9.19 10.57 18.52
C VAL A 224 -8.86 12.01 18.94
N GLY A 225 -8.16 12.76 18.09
CA GLY A 225 -7.89 14.18 18.30
C GLY A 225 -9.15 15.04 18.31
N ASP A 226 -10.09 14.79 17.39
CA ASP A 226 -11.36 15.51 17.29
C ASP A 226 -12.26 15.27 18.50
N TYR A 227 -12.23 14.06 19.07
CA TYR A 227 -12.86 13.75 20.35
C TYR A 227 -12.24 14.51 21.54
N ASN A 228 -11.02 15.02 21.38
CA ASN A 228 -10.37 15.89 22.36
C ASN A 228 -10.53 17.39 22.06
N SER A 229 -11.38 17.76 21.11
CA SER A 229 -11.60 19.16 20.74
C SER A 229 -12.11 20.01 21.93
N PRO A 230 -11.85 21.33 21.95
CA PRO A 230 -12.33 22.23 23.00
C PRO A 230 -13.86 22.18 23.19
N GLN A 231 -14.61 21.93 22.11
CA GLN A 231 -16.06 21.77 22.17
C GLN A 231 -16.50 20.59 23.06
N LEU A 232 -15.68 19.54 23.13
CA LEU A 232 -15.95 18.32 23.91
C LEU A 232 -15.18 18.25 25.23
N ALA A 233 -14.31 19.23 25.52
CA ALA A 233 -13.45 19.20 26.70
C ALA A 233 -14.23 19.24 28.03
N GLY A 234 -15.40 19.87 28.06
CA GLY A 234 -16.26 19.97 29.24
C GLY A 234 -17.37 18.92 29.33
N HIS A 235 -17.43 17.96 28.42
CA HIS A 235 -18.53 16.98 28.42
C HIS A 235 -18.38 16.00 29.59
N PRO A 236 -19.43 15.80 30.42
CA PRO A 236 -19.38 14.88 31.54
C PRO A 236 -19.06 13.45 31.07
N GLY A 237 -18.28 12.73 31.86
CA GLY A 237 -17.92 11.33 31.57
C GLY A 237 -16.84 11.15 30.50
N LYS A 238 -16.18 12.22 30.02
CA LYS A 238 -15.05 12.09 29.10
C LYS A 238 -13.91 11.28 29.74
N PRO A 239 -13.48 10.17 29.12
CA PRO A 239 -12.38 9.38 29.67
C PRO A 239 -11.06 10.15 29.70
N GLU A 240 -10.31 10.09 30.81
CA GLU A 240 -9.02 10.80 30.94
C GLU A 240 -8.00 10.39 29.88
N TRP A 241 -7.97 9.09 29.53
CA TRP A 241 -7.07 8.56 28.51
C TRP A 241 -7.30 9.21 27.13
N LEU A 242 -8.52 9.66 26.84
CA LEU A 242 -8.87 10.29 25.57
C LEU A 242 -8.27 11.70 25.48
N ALA A 243 -8.16 12.41 26.61
CA ALA A 243 -7.47 13.69 26.65
C ALA A 243 -5.96 13.53 26.37
N LEU A 244 -5.34 12.53 26.98
CA LEU A 244 -3.94 12.18 26.72
C LEU A 244 -3.73 11.75 25.26
N ALA A 245 -4.57 10.84 24.77
CA ALA A 245 -4.47 10.34 23.40
C ALA A 245 -4.67 11.46 22.38
N GLY A 246 -5.67 12.31 22.57
CA GLY A 246 -5.90 13.47 21.71
C GLY A 246 -4.77 14.49 21.74
N ALA A 247 -4.10 14.69 22.89
CA ALA A 247 -2.93 15.57 22.97
C ALA A 247 -1.72 15.00 22.21
N VAL A 248 -1.51 13.69 22.26
CA VAL A 248 -0.40 13.02 21.56
C VAL A 248 -0.66 12.94 20.04
N PHE A 249 -1.90 12.63 19.66
CA PHE A 249 -2.24 12.25 18.28
C PHE A 249 -2.98 13.33 17.50
N GLY A 250 -3.41 14.41 18.15
CA GLY A 250 -4.10 15.53 17.52
C GLY A 250 -3.22 16.37 16.58
N GLY A 251 -3.88 17.18 15.75
CA GLY A 251 -3.24 18.21 14.92
C GLY A 251 -2.33 17.66 13.82
N ALA A 252 -1.07 18.13 13.79
CA ALA A 252 -0.12 17.89 12.71
C ALA A 252 0.39 16.44 12.63
N THR A 253 0.21 15.63 13.68
CA THR A 253 0.67 14.23 13.74
C THR A 253 0.17 13.39 12.57
N SER A 254 -1.10 13.54 12.18
CA SER A 254 -1.67 12.85 11.02
C SER A 254 -0.96 13.20 9.70
N TRP A 255 -0.56 14.47 9.52
CA TRP A 255 0.19 14.91 8.34
C TRP A 255 1.61 14.35 8.33
N PHE A 256 2.28 14.32 9.48
CA PHE A 256 3.62 13.74 9.59
C PHE A 256 3.62 12.24 9.26
N LEU A 257 2.58 11.49 9.66
CA LEU A 257 2.44 10.07 9.32
C LEU A 257 2.31 9.86 7.81
N LEU A 258 1.48 10.67 7.13
CA LEU A 258 1.33 10.60 5.68
C LEU A 258 2.62 10.96 4.94
N LEU A 259 3.33 12.01 5.38
CA LEU A 259 4.61 12.40 4.79
C LEU A 259 5.69 11.33 5.02
N ALA A 260 5.76 10.76 6.22
CA ALA A 260 6.67 9.67 6.53
C ALA A 260 6.37 8.43 5.68
N ALA A 261 5.08 8.11 5.46
CA ALA A 261 4.68 7.00 4.61
C ALA A 261 4.97 7.24 3.12
N ALA A 262 4.78 8.47 2.63
CA ALA A 262 5.15 8.84 1.27
C ALA A 262 6.67 8.73 1.06
N LEU A 263 7.48 9.22 2.01
CA LEU A 263 8.93 9.07 1.98
C LEU A 263 9.34 7.58 2.04
N ALA A 264 8.74 6.81 2.96
CA ALA A 264 8.97 5.38 3.06
C ALA A 264 8.63 4.68 1.74
N TRP A 265 7.50 5.00 1.11
CA TRP A 265 7.10 4.45 -0.18
C TRP A 265 8.15 4.71 -1.26
N ILE A 266 8.65 5.95 -1.37
CA ILE A 266 9.70 6.31 -2.34
C ILE A 266 10.98 5.48 -2.08
N LEU A 267 11.42 5.40 -0.83
CA LEU A 267 12.66 4.70 -0.44
C LEU A 267 12.55 3.17 -0.58
N ILE A 268 11.36 2.60 -0.34
CA ILE A 268 11.10 1.16 -0.46
C ILE A 268 10.99 0.77 -1.94
N ALA A 269 10.25 1.56 -2.73
CA ALA A 269 10.00 1.30 -4.14
C ALA A 269 11.21 1.58 -5.03
N ASN A 270 12.13 2.45 -4.61
CA ASN A 270 13.34 2.81 -5.35
C ASN A 270 14.60 2.48 -4.54
N PRO A 271 15.21 1.28 -4.72
CA PRO A 271 16.41 0.93 -3.99
C PRO A 271 17.59 1.85 -4.32
N MET A 272 18.05 2.63 -3.34
CA MET A 272 19.25 3.48 -3.50
C MET A 272 20.54 2.67 -3.69
N ARG A 273 20.58 1.45 -3.13
CA ARG A 273 21.67 0.49 -3.32
C ARG A 273 21.15 -0.70 -4.11
N ARG A 274 21.89 -1.09 -5.15
CA ARG A 274 21.59 -2.28 -5.94
C ARG A 274 21.51 -3.48 -4.98
N PRO A 275 20.36 -4.19 -4.90
CA PRO A 275 20.31 -5.41 -4.12
C PRO A 275 21.34 -6.38 -4.72
N GLY A 276 22.23 -6.92 -3.90
CA GLY A 276 23.17 -7.94 -4.35
C GLY A 276 22.37 -9.14 -4.83
N ILE A 277 22.34 -9.38 -6.14
CA ILE A 277 21.79 -10.62 -6.67
C ILE A 277 22.77 -11.71 -6.27
N VAL A 278 22.31 -12.62 -5.42
CA VAL A 278 23.01 -13.89 -5.18
C VAL A 278 22.84 -14.70 -6.47
N VAL A 279 23.71 -14.47 -7.44
CA VAL A 279 23.83 -15.36 -8.59
C VAL A 279 24.35 -16.66 -8.01
N ALA A 280 23.51 -17.71 -8.06
CA ALA A 280 24.01 -19.05 -7.80
C ALA A 280 25.13 -19.27 -8.81
N ALA A 281 26.37 -19.36 -8.32
CA ALA A 281 27.51 -19.66 -9.17
C ALA A 281 27.20 -20.99 -9.86
N THR A 282 26.85 -20.92 -11.14
CA THR A 282 26.80 -22.06 -12.04
C THR A 282 28.25 -22.54 -12.15
N ARG A 283 28.60 -23.54 -11.34
CA ARG A 283 29.77 -24.39 -11.57
C ARG A 283 29.34 -25.55 -12.45
#